data_AF-A0AAN6LHJ0-F1
#
_entry.id   AF-A0AAN6LHJ0-F1
#
_cell.length_a   1.000
_cell.length_b   1.000
_cell.length_c   1.000
_cell.angle_alpha   90.00
_cell.angle_beta   90.00
_cell.angle_gamma   90.00
#
_symmetry.space_group_name_H-M   'P 1'
#
loop_
_entity.id
_entity.type
_entity.pdbx_description
1 polymer ?
#
loop_
_entity_poly.entity_id
_entity_poly.type
_entity_poly.pdbx_seq_one_letter_code
_entity_poly.pdbx_strand_id
1 'polypeptide(L)'
;MQLTSILLAATTLLAPVYSRVVIPTDGYRHPGLERRAGLDSCSGNELAAVEKALATASTLAAEAAKAAVNGDAALFESYFKTADPADRQLVADRYEAIAREAAAGNNGNVTVVCGVEGKQCGKGSIASAFQASSTILTCPTYHTVSADTRSCGGKDHALIMIHELSHLSSVFSPGTGDRAYSYNNCMKLNKEKAMTNADTFLYYANAIKNNCEIGEGATVIPDWLIKGLEEQKKEKENQQNKQN
;
A
#
# COMPACT_ATOMS: atom_id res chain seq x y z
N MET A 1 -72.69 10.49 -38.46
CA MET A 1 -72.46 9.77 -37.19
C MET A 1 -71.40 8.73 -37.49
N GLN A 2 -70.22 8.64 -36.87
CA GLN A 2 -69.71 9.21 -35.63
C GLN A 2 -68.25 9.66 -35.84
N LEU A 3 -67.86 10.70 -35.11
CA LEU A 3 -66.48 11.18 -34.97
C LEU A 3 -65.79 10.35 -33.89
N THR A 4 -64.62 9.78 -34.17
CA THR A 4 -63.75 9.21 -33.13
C THR A 4 -62.43 9.98 -33.10
N SER A 5 -62.33 10.85 -32.10
CA SER A 5 -61.12 11.54 -31.68
C SER A 5 -60.14 10.53 -31.06
N ILE A 6 -58.88 10.55 -31.50
CA ILE A 6 -57.79 9.85 -30.81
C ILE A 6 -56.95 10.91 -30.09
N LEU A 7 -56.92 10.79 -28.76
CA LEU A 7 -56.12 11.59 -27.85
C LEU A 7 -54.61 11.31 -28.04
N LEU A 8 -53.82 12.39 -28.01
CA LEU A 8 -52.38 12.35 -27.76
C LEU A 8 -52.10 11.91 -26.31
N ALA A 9 -51.12 11.02 -26.13
CA ALA A 9 -50.38 10.89 -24.88
C ALA A 9 -48.88 10.95 -25.19
N ALA A 10 -48.30 12.15 -25.11
CA ALA A 10 -46.85 12.34 -25.11
C ALA A 10 -46.33 12.09 -23.70
N THR A 11 -45.77 10.90 -23.46
CA THR A 11 -45.08 10.57 -22.22
C THR A 11 -43.67 11.18 -22.24
N THR A 12 -43.52 12.34 -21.61
CA THR A 12 -42.20 12.90 -21.25
C THR A 12 -41.61 12.09 -20.10
N LEU A 13 -40.53 11.35 -20.38
CA LEU A 13 -39.66 10.77 -19.35
C LEU A 13 -38.91 11.90 -18.63
N LEU A 14 -39.36 12.25 -17.43
CA LEU A 14 -38.57 13.03 -16.48
C LEU A 14 -37.53 12.10 -15.86
N ALA A 15 -36.27 12.24 -16.24
CA ALA A 15 -35.16 11.70 -15.47
C ALA A 15 -35.01 12.53 -14.18
N PRO A 16 -34.88 11.91 -12.99
CA PRO A 16 -34.61 12.66 -11.77
C PRO A 16 -33.18 13.23 -11.85
N VAL A 17 -33.09 14.56 -11.91
CA VAL A 17 -31.85 15.30 -11.65
C VAL A 17 -31.55 15.13 -10.17
N TYR A 18 -30.69 14.17 -9.83
CA TYR A 18 -30.07 14.15 -8.51
C TYR A 18 -29.12 15.34 -8.41
N SER A 19 -29.61 16.44 -7.83
CA SER A 19 -28.76 17.52 -7.37
C SER A 19 -27.79 16.98 -6.34
N ARG A 20 -26.54 16.76 -6.74
CA ARG A 20 -25.44 16.64 -5.77
C ARG A 20 -25.35 17.98 -5.05
N VAL A 21 -25.77 18.00 -3.78
CA VAL A 21 -25.39 19.07 -2.87
C VAL A 21 -23.87 19.03 -2.77
N VAL A 22 -23.20 19.94 -3.48
CA VAL A 22 -21.81 20.27 -3.19
C VAL A 22 -21.86 21.00 -1.85
N ILE A 23 -21.56 20.29 -0.77
CA ILE A 23 -21.28 20.93 0.50
C ILE A 23 -19.96 21.69 0.30
N PRO A 24 -19.94 23.02 0.36
CA PRO A 24 -18.68 23.74 0.43
C PRO A 24 -18.09 23.40 1.79
N THR A 25 -17.00 22.63 1.81
CA THR A 25 -16.13 22.56 2.99
C THR A 25 -15.35 23.86 3.04
N ASP A 26 -16.03 24.92 3.46
CA ASP A 26 -15.40 26.20 3.79
C ASP A 26 -15.23 26.27 5.31
N GLY A 27 -13.97 26.41 5.75
CA GLY A 27 -13.57 26.48 7.15
C GLY A 27 -12.42 25.50 7.44
N TYR A 28 -11.19 25.90 7.76
CA TYR A 28 -10.63 27.18 8.19
C TYR A 28 -9.20 27.25 7.64
N ARG A 29 -8.90 28.21 6.75
CA ARG A 29 -7.52 28.46 6.29
C ARG A 29 -6.84 29.37 7.31
N HIS A 30 -6.04 28.80 8.19
CA HIS A 30 -5.08 29.58 8.98
C HIS A 30 -4.00 30.14 8.04
N PRO A 31 -3.77 31.47 8.00
CA PRO A 31 -2.67 32.03 7.24
C PRO A 31 -1.38 31.88 8.05
N GLY A 32 -0.49 31.00 7.58
CA GLY A 32 0.85 30.82 8.13
C GLY A 32 1.21 29.35 8.32
N LEU A 33 1.99 28.82 7.37
CA LEU A 33 2.41 27.43 7.18
C LEU A 33 1.34 26.52 6.54
N GLU A 34 1.15 26.70 5.23
CA GLU A 34 0.80 25.53 4.41
C GLU A 34 1.91 24.50 4.62
N ARG A 35 1.61 23.37 5.27
CA ARG A 35 2.50 22.20 5.24
C ARG A 35 2.51 21.72 3.79
N ARG A 36 3.42 22.28 3.01
CA ARG A 36 3.73 21.79 1.67
C ARG A 36 4.50 20.49 1.86
N ALA A 37 4.17 19.47 1.07
CA ALA A 37 5.12 18.37 0.86
C ALA A 37 6.50 18.94 0.52
N GLY A 38 7.53 18.17 0.84
CA GLY A 38 8.92 18.56 0.61
C GLY A 38 9.81 17.34 0.68
N LEU A 39 10.93 17.40 -0.03
CA LEU A 39 12.06 16.50 0.15
C LEU A 39 13.07 17.23 1.04
N ASP A 40 12.91 17.05 2.35
CA ASP A 40 13.75 17.73 3.33
C ASP A 40 14.95 16.86 3.72
N SER A 41 16.09 17.50 3.98
CA SER A 41 17.39 16.89 4.35
C SER A 41 17.97 15.82 3.41
N CYS A 42 17.29 15.44 2.33
CA CYS A 42 17.86 14.63 1.26
C CYS A 42 18.81 15.48 0.40
N SER A 43 19.96 14.92 0.01
CA SER A 43 20.90 15.59 -0.89
C SER A 43 21.62 14.62 -1.82
N GLY A 44 22.15 15.14 -2.93
CA GLY A 44 22.94 14.35 -3.88
C GLY A 44 22.24 13.07 -4.34
N ASN A 45 22.90 11.93 -4.17
CA ASN A 45 22.39 10.63 -4.61
C ASN A 45 21.16 10.15 -3.83
N GLU A 46 21.02 10.54 -2.56
CA GLU A 46 19.86 10.16 -1.75
C GLU A 46 18.60 10.84 -2.27
N LEU A 47 18.69 12.13 -2.59
CA LEU A 47 17.60 12.88 -3.20
C LEU A 47 17.18 12.26 -4.53
N ALA A 48 18.13 12.00 -5.43
CA ALA A 48 17.85 11.40 -6.73
C ALA A 48 17.23 9.99 -6.60
N ALA A 49 17.67 9.21 -5.61
CA ALA A 49 17.11 7.88 -5.34
C ALA A 49 15.66 7.96 -4.86
N VAL A 50 15.33 8.90 -3.97
CA VAL A 50 13.97 9.10 -3.46
C VAL A 50 13.04 9.63 -4.56
N GLU A 51 13.48 10.62 -5.34
CA GLU A 51 12.69 11.15 -6.47
C GLU A 51 12.36 10.06 -7.49
N LYS A 52 13.36 9.23 -7.84
CA LYS A 52 13.16 8.08 -8.73
C LYS A 52 12.21 7.06 -8.11
N ALA A 53 12.32 6.80 -6.81
CA ALA A 53 11.47 5.86 -6.10
C ALA A 53 10.01 6.32 -6.09
N LEU A 54 9.75 7.62 -5.86
CA LEU A 54 8.40 8.20 -5.91
C LEU A 54 7.79 8.11 -7.32
N ALA A 55 8.54 8.48 -8.36
CA ALA A 55 8.08 8.35 -9.73
C ALA A 55 7.74 6.89 -10.11
N THR A 56 8.58 5.95 -9.67
CA THR A 56 8.35 4.51 -9.90
C THR A 56 7.15 4.01 -9.09
N ALA A 57 7.04 4.40 -7.81
CA ALA A 57 5.93 4.05 -6.93
C ALA A 57 4.60 4.54 -7.48
N SER A 58 4.56 5.74 -8.08
CA SER A 58 3.37 6.26 -8.75
C SER A 58 2.89 5.33 -9.86
N THR A 59 3.81 4.90 -10.72
CA THR A 59 3.50 3.98 -11.84
C THR A 59 3.02 2.63 -11.33
N LEU A 60 3.77 2.02 -10.40
CA LEU A 60 3.44 0.70 -9.84
C LEU A 60 2.12 0.70 -9.07
N ALA A 61 1.84 1.76 -8.30
CA ALA A 61 0.58 1.89 -7.61
C ALA A 61 -0.59 2.03 -8.60
N ALA A 62 -0.44 2.80 -9.68
CA ALA A 62 -1.48 2.88 -10.71
C ALA A 62 -1.74 1.54 -11.42
N GLU A 63 -0.69 0.74 -11.66
CA GLU A 63 -0.81 -0.62 -12.20
C GLU A 63 -1.50 -1.56 -11.20
N ALA A 64 -1.10 -1.51 -9.94
CA ALA A 64 -1.72 -2.30 -8.86
C ALA A 64 -3.19 -1.93 -8.66
N ALA A 65 -3.58 -0.65 -8.79
CA ALA A 65 -4.97 -0.23 -8.75
C ALA A 65 -5.80 -0.87 -9.87
N LYS A 66 -5.27 -0.84 -11.11
CA LYS A 66 -5.94 -1.46 -12.27
C LYS A 66 -6.08 -2.97 -12.09
N ALA A 67 -5.03 -3.64 -11.61
CA ALA A 67 -5.04 -5.07 -11.34
C ALA A 67 -5.97 -5.44 -10.19
N ALA A 68 -6.09 -4.58 -9.17
CA ALA A 68 -6.99 -4.80 -8.05
C ALA A 68 -8.44 -4.94 -8.53
N VAL A 69 -8.89 -4.19 -9.53
CA VAL A 69 -10.26 -4.32 -10.09
C VAL A 69 -10.37 -5.33 -11.24
N ASN A 70 -9.41 -5.32 -12.17
CA ASN A 70 -9.53 -6.03 -13.45
C ASN A 70 -8.62 -7.26 -13.59
N GLY A 71 -7.69 -7.45 -12.67
CA GLY A 71 -6.74 -8.55 -12.68
C GLY A 71 -7.30 -9.84 -12.10
N ASP A 72 -6.41 -10.82 -11.94
CA ASP A 72 -6.71 -12.13 -11.36
C ASP A 72 -7.26 -12.00 -9.93
N ALA A 73 -8.50 -12.44 -9.74
CA ALA A 73 -9.19 -12.41 -8.46
C ALA A 73 -8.57 -13.35 -7.42
N ALA A 74 -8.06 -14.51 -7.84
CA ALA A 74 -7.40 -15.48 -6.97
C ALA A 74 -6.04 -14.96 -6.50
N LEU A 75 -5.29 -14.29 -7.40
CA LEU A 75 -4.07 -13.61 -7.00
C LEU A 75 -4.40 -12.52 -5.96
N PHE A 76 -5.37 -11.65 -6.23
CA PHE A 76 -5.78 -10.61 -5.27
C PHE A 76 -6.19 -11.21 -3.90
N GLU A 77 -7.02 -12.26 -3.92
CA GLU A 77 -7.48 -12.96 -2.72
C GLU A 77 -6.30 -13.56 -1.93
N SER A 78 -5.26 -14.05 -2.60
CA SER A 78 -4.07 -14.58 -1.94
C SER A 78 -3.35 -13.53 -1.08
N TYR A 79 -3.45 -12.23 -1.39
CA TYR A 79 -2.90 -11.13 -0.59
C TYR A 79 -3.93 -10.61 0.43
N PHE A 80 -5.12 -10.21 -0.02
CA PHE A 80 -6.09 -9.47 0.78
C PHE A 80 -7.15 -10.33 1.47
N LYS A 81 -7.17 -11.64 1.20
CA LYS A 81 -8.08 -12.64 1.79
C LYS A 81 -9.56 -12.38 1.52
N THR A 82 -9.83 -11.80 0.37
CA THR A 82 -11.15 -11.53 -0.16
C THR A 82 -11.06 -11.37 -1.67
N ALA A 83 -12.11 -11.74 -2.38
CA ALA A 83 -12.29 -11.45 -3.80
C ALA A 83 -13.52 -10.55 -4.05
N ASP A 84 -14.13 -10.02 -2.98
CA ASP A 84 -15.33 -9.19 -3.07
C ASP A 84 -15.08 -7.92 -3.91
N PRO A 85 -15.96 -7.59 -4.87
CA PRO A 85 -15.77 -6.42 -5.73
C PRO A 85 -15.63 -5.08 -4.98
N ALA A 86 -16.31 -4.90 -3.84
CA ALA A 86 -16.21 -3.66 -3.07
C ALA A 86 -14.87 -3.58 -2.32
N ASP A 87 -14.36 -4.70 -1.80
CA ASP A 87 -13.02 -4.74 -1.20
C ASP A 87 -11.93 -4.48 -2.26
N ARG A 88 -12.09 -5.06 -3.46
CA ARG A 88 -11.20 -4.84 -4.61
C ARG A 88 -11.16 -3.36 -5.02
N GLN A 89 -12.33 -2.73 -5.09
CA GLN A 89 -12.43 -1.30 -5.37
C GLN A 89 -11.78 -0.46 -4.27
N LEU A 90 -11.98 -0.80 -3.00
CA LEU A 90 -11.35 -0.08 -1.88
C LEU A 90 -9.81 -0.14 -1.94
N VAL A 91 -9.25 -1.29 -2.29
CA VAL A 91 -7.81 -1.43 -2.50
C VAL A 91 -7.34 -0.60 -3.69
N ALA A 92 -8.09 -0.60 -4.79
CA ALA A 92 -7.78 0.22 -5.96
C ALA A 92 -7.79 1.71 -5.63
N ASP A 93 -8.82 2.21 -4.93
CA ASP A 93 -8.93 3.61 -4.54
C ASP A 93 -7.74 4.06 -3.67
N ARG A 94 -7.26 3.19 -2.77
CA ARG A 94 -6.05 3.45 -1.98
C ARG A 94 -4.82 3.52 -2.87
N TYR A 95 -4.62 2.57 -3.78
CA TYR A 95 -3.49 2.61 -4.70
C TYR A 95 -3.50 3.82 -5.61
N GLU A 96 -4.67 4.25 -6.10
CA GLU A 96 -4.78 5.47 -6.90
C GLU A 96 -4.41 6.72 -6.08
N ALA A 97 -4.80 6.76 -4.80
CA ALA A 97 -4.39 7.83 -3.90
C ALA A 97 -2.87 7.85 -3.67
N ILE A 98 -2.26 6.68 -3.44
CA ILE A 98 -0.80 6.51 -3.37
C ILE A 98 -0.15 6.96 -4.68
N ALA A 99 -0.71 6.60 -5.83
CA ALA A 99 -0.18 6.95 -7.14
C ALA A 99 -0.18 8.47 -7.37
N ARG A 100 -1.27 9.15 -7.00
CA ARG A 100 -1.39 10.61 -7.08
C ARG A 100 -0.42 11.31 -6.14
N GLU A 101 -0.31 10.85 -4.90
CA GLU A 101 0.61 11.44 -3.93
C GLU A 101 2.07 11.27 -4.38
N ALA A 102 2.44 10.07 -4.80
CA ALA A 102 3.80 9.79 -5.29
C ALA A 102 4.14 10.60 -6.55
N ALA A 103 3.17 10.82 -7.45
CA ALA A 103 3.36 11.68 -8.63
C ALA A 103 3.53 13.17 -8.27
N ALA A 104 2.87 13.63 -7.21
CA ALA A 104 2.95 15.02 -6.78
C ALA A 104 4.35 15.36 -6.23
N GLY A 105 5.07 14.37 -5.69
CA GLY A 105 6.41 14.54 -5.12
C GLY A 105 6.40 15.67 -4.08
N ASN A 106 7.22 16.70 -4.30
CA ASN A 106 7.31 17.89 -3.44
C ASN A 106 6.08 18.80 -3.44
N ASN A 107 5.04 18.47 -4.20
CA ASN A 107 3.80 19.26 -4.28
C ASN A 107 2.59 18.54 -3.66
N GLY A 108 2.78 17.35 -3.08
CA GLY A 108 1.74 16.57 -2.43
C GLY A 108 1.40 17.02 -0.99
N ASN A 109 0.79 16.11 -0.24
CA ASN A 109 0.45 16.25 1.18
C ASN A 109 1.52 15.68 2.12
N VAL A 110 2.46 14.88 1.60
CA VAL A 110 3.45 14.12 2.35
C VAL A 110 4.86 14.70 2.16
N THR A 111 5.53 14.99 3.27
CA THR A 111 6.95 15.36 3.27
C THR A 111 7.80 14.10 3.39
N VAL A 112 8.79 13.92 2.52
CA VAL A 112 9.78 12.83 2.64
C VAL A 112 11.10 13.42 3.14
N VAL A 113 11.68 12.80 4.16
CA VAL A 113 12.85 13.30 4.88
C VAL A 113 13.94 12.23 4.89
N CYS A 114 15.17 12.60 4.53
CA CYS A 114 16.31 11.67 4.67
C CYS A 114 16.92 11.80 6.07
N GLY A 115 16.80 10.72 6.85
CA GLY A 115 17.25 10.61 8.23
C GLY A 115 18.71 10.22 8.38
N VAL A 116 19.25 10.45 9.57
CA VAL A 116 20.63 10.07 9.93
C VAL A 116 20.59 8.91 10.92
N GLU A 117 21.40 7.87 10.67
CA GLU A 117 21.54 6.69 11.55
C GLU A 117 21.93 7.09 12.97
N GLY A 118 21.30 6.47 13.98
CA GLY A 118 21.60 6.74 15.39
C GLY A 118 21.08 8.10 15.90
N LYS A 119 20.34 8.84 15.07
CA LYS A 119 19.58 10.04 15.46
C LYS A 119 18.10 9.79 15.27
N GLN A 120 17.55 10.12 14.10
CA GLN A 120 16.14 9.91 13.79
C GLN A 120 15.84 8.44 13.46
N CYS A 121 16.85 7.70 13.02
CA CYS A 121 16.74 6.30 12.63
C CYS A 121 17.22 5.36 13.74
N GLY A 122 16.32 4.49 14.19
CA GLY A 122 16.67 3.33 15.01
C GLY A 122 17.46 2.30 14.19
N LYS A 123 18.30 1.52 14.87
CA LYS A 123 19.23 0.57 14.23
C LYS A 123 18.48 -0.40 13.29
N GLY A 124 18.82 -0.36 12.01
CA GLY A 124 18.26 -1.25 11.00
C GLY A 124 16.86 -0.89 10.51
N SER A 125 16.31 0.27 10.92
CA SER A 125 15.09 0.80 10.31
C SER A 125 15.34 1.16 8.85
N ILE A 126 14.39 0.85 7.97
CA ILE A 126 14.46 1.15 6.54
C ILE A 126 13.80 2.49 6.28
N ALA A 127 12.53 2.64 6.65
CA ALA A 127 11.80 3.89 6.61
C ALA A 127 10.71 3.88 7.70
N SER A 128 10.09 5.03 7.94
CA SER A 128 8.97 5.14 8.89
C SER A 128 8.04 6.29 8.50
N ALA A 129 6.73 6.03 8.53
CA ALA A 129 5.69 7.03 8.34
C ALA A 129 5.16 7.60 9.68
N PHE A 130 5.03 8.93 9.74
CA PHE A 130 4.54 9.66 10.90
C PHE A 130 3.21 10.36 10.57
N GLN A 131 2.10 9.79 11.07
CA GLN A 131 0.73 10.28 10.80
C GLN A 131 0.53 11.75 11.14
N ALA A 132 0.96 12.16 12.35
CA ALA A 132 0.69 13.49 12.90
C ALA A 132 1.29 14.61 12.05
N SER A 133 2.45 14.37 11.43
CA SER A 133 3.15 15.32 10.59
C SER A 133 3.00 15.05 9.09
N SER A 134 2.36 13.95 8.68
CA SER A 134 2.34 13.49 7.28
C SER A 134 3.75 13.42 6.69
N THR A 135 4.64 12.72 7.40
CA THR A 135 6.06 12.65 7.05
C THR A 135 6.49 11.21 6.84
N ILE A 136 7.29 10.95 5.82
CA ILE A 136 8.04 9.70 5.66
C ILE A 136 9.51 10.01 5.95
N LEU A 137 10.12 9.24 6.86
CA LEU A 137 11.55 9.28 7.12
C LEU A 137 12.22 8.09 6.42
N THR A 138 13.09 8.33 5.45
CA THR A 138 13.97 7.29 4.90
C THR A 138 15.26 7.22 5.71
N CYS A 139 15.66 6.04 6.16
CA CYS A 139 16.90 5.83 6.92
C CYS A 139 18.05 5.43 6.01
N PRO A 140 19.32 5.48 6.46
CA PRO A 140 20.45 5.06 5.62
C PRO A 140 20.33 3.64 5.08
N THR A 141 19.69 2.73 5.83
CA THR A 141 19.36 1.37 5.36
C THR A 141 18.45 1.36 4.12
N TYR A 142 17.59 2.37 3.92
CA TYR A 142 16.78 2.52 2.71
C TYR A 142 17.66 2.47 1.45
N HIS A 143 18.78 3.20 1.47
CA HIS A 143 19.69 3.31 0.33
C HIS A 143 20.57 2.07 0.11
N THR A 144 20.50 1.07 1.00
CA THR A 144 21.16 -0.24 0.81
C THR A 144 20.21 -1.31 0.26
N VAL A 145 18.91 -1.03 0.23
CA VAL A 145 17.92 -1.89 -0.44
C VAL A 145 18.10 -1.80 -1.96
N SER A 146 17.68 -2.83 -2.69
CA SER A 146 17.69 -2.77 -4.16
C SER A 146 16.88 -1.58 -4.66
N ALA A 147 17.40 -0.88 -5.67
CA ALA A 147 16.66 0.16 -6.36
C ALA A 147 15.54 -0.40 -7.26
N ASP A 148 15.63 -1.67 -7.65
CA ASP A 148 14.69 -2.34 -8.54
C ASP A 148 14.75 -3.86 -8.31
N THR A 149 13.78 -4.42 -7.58
CA THR A 149 13.71 -5.87 -7.40
C THR A 149 12.94 -6.55 -8.52
N ARG A 150 13.47 -7.67 -9.00
CA ARG A 150 12.84 -8.57 -9.97
C ARG A 150 12.38 -9.90 -9.36
N SER A 151 12.50 -10.03 -8.04
CA SER A 151 12.06 -11.22 -7.32
C SER A 151 10.65 -11.02 -6.75
N CYS A 152 9.83 -12.06 -6.86
CA CYS A 152 8.58 -12.17 -6.12
C CYS A 152 8.87 -12.18 -4.61
N GLY A 153 8.07 -11.45 -3.83
CA GLY A 153 8.28 -11.27 -2.38
C GLY A 153 9.47 -10.38 -2.01
N GLY A 154 10.16 -9.78 -3.00
CA GLY A 154 11.24 -8.82 -2.77
C GLY A 154 10.74 -7.44 -2.40
N LYS A 155 11.63 -6.62 -1.81
CA LYS A 155 11.42 -5.19 -1.58
C LYS A 155 12.41 -4.37 -2.41
N ASP A 156 11.97 -3.21 -2.85
CA ASP A 156 12.82 -2.17 -3.44
C ASP A 156 12.39 -0.79 -2.95
N HIS A 157 13.15 0.23 -3.34
CA HIS A 157 12.88 1.62 -2.98
C HIS A 157 11.42 2.06 -3.24
N ALA A 158 10.85 1.71 -4.40
CA ALA A 158 9.51 2.14 -4.81
C ALA A 158 8.42 1.38 -4.04
N LEU A 159 8.62 0.08 -3.84
CA LEU A 159 7.75 -0.78 -3.04
C LEU A 159 7.72 -0.34 -1.57
N ILE A 160 8.86 0.09 -1.01
CA ILE A 160 8.90 0.70 0.33
C ILE A 160 8.14 2.03 0.35
N MET A 161 8.23 2.88 -0.67
CA MET A 161 7.44 4.11 -0.73
C MET A 161 5.93 3.82 -0.76
N ILE A 162 5.49 2.79 -1.48
CA ILE A 162 4.08 2.34 -1.46
C ILE A 162 3.66 1.95 -0.03
N HIS A 163 4.50 1.20 0.69
CA HIS A 163 4.26 0.83 2.09
C HIS A 163 4.08 2.09 2.97
N GLU A 164 5.06 2.99 2.95
CA GLU A 164 5.04 4.17 3.83
C GLU A 164 3.92 5.14 3.50
N LEU A 165 3.63 5.36 2.21
CA LEU A 165 2.50 6.19 1.78
C LEU A 165 1.16 5.59 2.19
N SER A 166 1.04 4.26 2.22
CA SER A 166 -0.20 3.57 2.62
C SER A 166 -0.57 3.82 4.08
N HIS A 167 0.43 4.08 4.93
CA HIS A 167 0.18 4.44 6.32
C HIS A 167 -0.55 5.77 6.39
N LEU A 168 -0.19 6.78 5.61
CA LEU A 168 -0.61 8.15 5.91
C LEU A 168 -2.08 8.41 5.57
N SER A 169 -2.85 8.81 6.59
CA SER A 169 -4.28 9.14 6.41
C SER A 169 -4.52 10.39 5.56
N SER A 170 -3.49 11.22 5.37
CA SER A 170 -3.49 12.34 4.42
C SER A 170 -3.40 11.88 2.95
N VAL A 171 -3.00 10.63 2.71
CA VAL A 171 -3.05 10.00 1.38
C VAL A 171 -4.39 9.28 1.20
N PHE A 172 -4.73 8.38 2.12
CA PHE A 172 -6.01 7.67 2.11
C PHE A 172 -6.44 7.29 3.53
N SER A 173 -7.66 7.63 3.91
CA SER A 173 -8.18 7.41 5.27
C SER A 173 -9.11 6.19 5.35
N PRO A 174 -8.98 5.33 6.38
CA PRO A 174 -7.94 5.35 7.40
C PRO A 174 -6.60 4.87 6.84
N GLY A 175 -5.51 5.37 7.42
CA GLY A 175 -4.17 4.83 7.22
C GLY A 175 -4.05 3.33 7.50
N THR A 176 -3.13 2.64 6.83
CA THR A 176 -2.75 1.26 7.20
C THR A 176 -1.91 1.26 8.49
N GLY A 177 -1.74 0.08 9.10
CA GLY A 177 -0.75 -0.16 10.13
C GLY A 177 0.16 -1.35 9.78
N ASP A 178 1.07 -1.68 10.69
CA ASP A 178 1.97 -2.83 10.55
C ASP A 178 1.45 -4.04 11.32
N ARG A 179 0.58 -4.81 10.67
CA ARG A 179 -0.02 -6.02 11.27
C ARG A 179 0.88 -7.24 11.12
N ALA A 180 1.71 -7.25 10.08
CA ALA A 180 2.76 -8.23 9.87
C ALA A 180 3.84 -7.67 8.94
N TYR A 181 5.06 -8.15 9.13
CA TYR A 181 6.21 -7.91 8.23
C TYR A 181 6.65 -9.22 7.60
N SER A 182 7.31 -9.14 6.44
CA SER A 182 7.72 -10.27 5.59
C SER A 182 6.57 -10.93 4.83
N TYR A 183 6.85 -11.42 3.62
CA TYR A 183 5.85 -12.05 2.76
C TYR A 183 5.11 -13.18 3.49
N ASN A 184 5.86 -14.12 4.08
CA ASN A 184 5.31 -15.30 4.73
C ASN A 184 4.34 -14.98 5.88
N ASN A 185 4.56 -13.91 6.63
CA ASN A 185 3.63 -13.52 7.71
C ASN A 185 2.44 -12.74 7.18
N CYS A 186 2.64 -11.88 6.16
CA CYS A 186 1.54 -11.16 5.52
C CYS A 186 0.53 -12.13 4.87
N MET A 187 1.03 -13.22 4.27
CA MET A 187 0.16 -14.23 3.66
C MET A 187 -0.68 -15.00 4.68
N LYS A 188 -0.33 -14.97 5.97
CA LYS A 188 -1.09 -15.62 7.07
C LYS A 188 -2.11 -14.70 7.75
N LEU A 189 -2.17 -13.42 7.39
CA LEU A 189 -3.16 -12.50 7.94
C LEU A 189 -4.58 -12.94 7.56
N ASN A 190 -5.57 -12.57 8.38
CA ASN A 190 -6.97 -12.62 7.97
C ASN A 190 -7.34 -11.39 7.13
N LYS A 191 -8.53 -11.36 6.52
CA LYS A 191 -9.02 -10.26 5.68
C LYS A 191 -8.86 -8.89 6.34
N GLU A 192 -9.39 -8.72 7.55
CA GLU A 192 -9.37 -7.44 8.25
C GLU A 192 -7.96 -6.87 8.42
N LYS A 193 -7.01 -7.73 8.83
CA LYS A 193 -5.61 -7.32 8.97
C LYS A 193 -4.94 -7.13 7.63
N ALA A 194 -5.18 -7.99 6.64
CA ALA A 194 -4.55 -7.90 5.33
C ALA A 194 -4.93 -6.60 4.59
N MET A 195 -6.21 -6.23 4.61
CA MET A 195 -6.75 -5.00 4.03
C MET A 195 -6.23 -3.71 4.68
N THR A 196 -5.67 -3.82 5.90
CA THR A 196 -5.16 -2.68 6.68
C THR A 196 -3.67 -2.80 7.01
N ASN A 197 -2.93 -3.66 6.32
CA ASN A 197 -1.51 -3.90 6.53
C ASN A 197 -0.67 -3.33 5.39
N ALA A 198 0.27 -2.43 5.69
CA ALA A 198 1.10 -1.75 4.69
C ALA A 198 1.92 -2.72 3.83
N ASP A 199 2.56 -3.72 4.43
CA ASP A 199 3.32 -4.74 3.69
C ASP A 199 2.44 -5.58 2.75
N THR A 200 1.12 -5.71 2.97
CA THR A 200 0.23 -6.40 2.02
C THR A 200 0.13 -5.62 0.71
N PHE A 201 0.03 -4.28 0.78
CA PHE A 201 0.04 -3.42 -0.39
C PHE A 201 1.41 -3.47 -1.09
N LEU A 202 2.49 -3.45 -0.32
CA LEU A 202 3.84 -3.65 -0.88
C LEU A 202 3.92 -4.94 -1.71
N TYR A 203 3.57 -6.09 -1.12
CA TYR A 203 3.77 -7.37 -1.80
C TYR A 203 2.80 -7.59 -2.96
N TYR A 204 1.57 -7.06 -2.89
CA TYR A 204 0.67 -7.13 -4.04
C TYR A 204 1.22 -6.29 -5.20
N ALA A 205 1.70 -5.07 -4.97
CA ALA A 205 2.35 -4.27 -6.01
C ALA A 205 3.61 -4.96 -6.58
N ASN A 206 4.41 -5.63 -5.74
CA ASN A 206 5.53 -6.47 -6.19
C ASN A 206 5.08 -7.61 -7.12
N ALA A 207 3.97 -8.27 -6.78
CA ALA A 207 3.42 -9.36 -7.57
C ALA A 207 2.95 -8.89 -8.94
N ILE A 208 2.27 -7.74 -9.01
CA ILE A 208 1.84 -7.14 -10.28
C ILE A 208 3.05 -6.72 -11.12
N LYS A 209 4.03 -6.03 -10.51
CA LYS A 209 5.26 -5.58 -11.18
C LYS A 209 6.03 -6.73 -11.84
N ASN A 210 6.14 -7.87 -11.15
CA ASN A 210 6.98 -8.99 -11.57
C ASN A 210 6.18 -10.16 -12.15
N ASN A 211 4.87 -9.98 -12.35
CA ASN A 211 3.97 -10.99 -12.90
C ASN A 211 4.04 -12.34 -12.16
N CYS A 212 4.04 -12.27 -10.83
CA CYS A 212 4.22 -13.41 -9.93
C CYS A 212 2.99 -14.30 -9.85
N GLU A 213 3.22 -15.57 -9.57
CA GLU A 213 2.18 -16.54 -9.25
C GLU A 213 1.88 -16.58 -7.73
N ILE A 214 0.75 -17.19 -7.37
CA ILE A 214 0.35 -17.38 -5.98
C ILE A 214 1.42 -18.19 -5.24
N GLY A 215 2.00 -17.60 -4.19
CA GLY A 215 2.99 -18.27 -3.34
C GLY A 215 4.45 -18.08 -3.78
N GLU A 216 4.72 -17.52 -4.96
CA GLU A 216 6.08 -17.38 -5.50
C GLU A 216 6.99 -16.45 -4.67
N GLY A 217 6.40 -15.53 -3.90
CA GLY A 217 7.15 -14.66 -2.98
C GLY A 217 7.56 -15.30 -1.65
N ALA A 218 7.18 -16.55 -1.41
CA ALA A 218 7.53 -17.24 -0.17
C ALA A 218 9.03 -17.52 -0.15
N THR A 219 9.70 -17.15 0.94
CA THR A 219 11.03 -17.68 1.21
C THR A 219 10.87 -19.18 1.41
N VAL A 220 11.32 -19.97 0.43
CA VAL A 220 11.41 -21.42 0.55
C VAL A 220 12.46 -21.70 1.62
N ILE A 221 12.02 -22.10 2.81
CA ILE A 221 12.93 -22.65 3.80
C ILE A 221 13.38 -24.00 3.24
N PRO A 222 14.67 -24.21 2.97
CA PRO A 222 15.11 -25.46 2.40
C PRO A 222 14.84 -26.62 3.36
N ASP A 223 14.45 -27.78 2.83
CA ASP A 223 13.99 -28.95 3.60
C ASP A 223 14.95 -29.35 4.74
N TRP A 224 16.27 -29.18 4.53
CA TRP A 224 17.28 -29.48 5.55
C TRP A 224 17.17 -28.59 6.80
N LEU A 225 16.75 -27.32 6.64
CA LEU A 225 16.58 -26.39 7.75
C LEU A 225 15.27 -26.69 8.50
N ILE A 226 14.22 -27.09 7.78
CA ILE A 226 12.97 -27.57 8.41
C ILE A 226 13.26 -28.81 9.26
N LYS A 227 13.95 -29.80 8.69
CA LYS A 227 14.34 -31.03 9.39
C LYS A 227 15.18 -30.74 10.63
N GLY A 228 16.16 -29.83 10.53
CA GLY A 228 16.97 -29.42 11.68
C GLY A 228 16.17 -28.75 12.80
N LEU A 229 15.19 -27.91 12.47
CA LEU A 229 14.31 -27.27 13.46
C LEU A 229 13.36 -28.28 14.14
N GLU A 230 12.85 -29.26 13.38
CA GLU A 230 12.03 -30.34 13.93
C GLU A 230 12.80 -31.26 14.87
N GLU A 231 14.05 -31.60 14.52
CA GLU A 231 14.95 -32.38 15.37
C GLU A 231 15.24 -31.64 16.68
N GLN A 232 15.55 -30.35 16.62
CA GLN A 232 15.75 -29.52 17.81
C GLN A 232 14.49 -29.41 18.69
N LYS A 233 13.31 -29.35 18.08
CA LYS A 233 12.04 -29.33 18.83
C LYS A 233 11.82 -30.65 19.57
N LYS A 234 12.04 -31.79 18.89
CA LYS A 234 11.95 -33.13 19.51
C LYS A 234 12.96 -33.31 20.63
N GLU A 235 14.17 -32.80 20.49
CA GLU A 235 15.18 -32.83 21.56
C GLU A 235 14.75 -32.04 22.79
N LYS A 236 14.18 -30.84 22.60
CA LYS A 236 13.65 -30.02 23.70
C LYS A 236 12.48 -30.69 24.41
N GLU A 237 11.53 -31.28 23.66
CA GLU A 237 10.41 -32.04 24.22
C GLU A 237 10.90 -33.27 25.00
N ASN A 238 11.90 -33.99 24.47
CA ASN A 238 12.50 -35.14 25.16
C ASN A 238 13.30 -34.75 26.41
N GLN A 239 13.94 -33.58 26.43
CA GLN A 239 14.62 -33.07 27.62
C GLN A 239 13.64 -32.64 28.70
N GLN A 240 12.51 -32.03 28.30
CA GLN A 240 11.47 -31.60 29.23
C GLN A 240 10.72 -32.78 29.85
N ASN A 241 10.53 -33.87 29.11
CA ASN A 241 9.95 -35.12 29.62
C ASN A 241 10.90 -35.93 30.53
N LYS A 242 12.19 -35.62 30.56
CA LYS A 242 13.16 -36.26 31.47
C LYS A 242 13.33 -35.52 32.80
N GLN A 243 12.73 -34.34 32.94
CA GLN A 243 12.78 -33.50 34.14
C GLN A 243 11.51 -33.58 35.00
N ASN A 244 10.51 -34.34 34.54
CA ASN A 244 9.29 -34.73 35.27
C ASN A 244 9.34 -36.22 35.63
#